data_AF-A0A4R5Q7D4-F1
#
_entry.id   AF-A0A4R5Q7D4-F1
#
_cell.length_a   1.000
_cell.length_b   1.000
_cell.length_c   1.000
_cell.angle_alpha   90.00
_cell.angle_beta   90.00
_cell.angle_gamma   90.00
#
_symmetry.space_group_name_H-M   'P 1'
#
loop_
_entity.id
_entity.type
_entity.pdbx_description
1 polymer ?
#
loop_
_entity_poly.entity_id
_entity_poly.type
_entity_poly.pdbx_seq_one_letter_code
_entity_poly.pdbx_strand_id
1 'polypeptide(L)'
;MALADPTRRDPVSACSDAALLEHIRAQVLGSRLHGEGYRKIWARLRHAGIRTSARRVRRLMGQHGLLAPHRVGRPEQRARDGTITTTVVDAIWGIDMTETVTVREGRARVFVAVDHCSGECVGNHAARSGNRFEALEPVRQVSVAAAAHCDAAYRRDARAGWARRCHRGPPRLRTLLRPIV
;
A
#
# COMPACT_ATOMS: atom_id res chain seq x y z
N MET A 1 -6.13 59.53 9.22
CA MET A 1 -5.93 58.36 8.34
C MET A 1 -5.06 57.36 9.07
N ALA A 2 -5.65 56.32 9.66
CA ALA A 2 -4.90 55.21 10.27
C ALA A 2 -4.89 54.03 9.30
N LEU A 3 -3.70 53.54 8.95
CA LEU A 3 -3.49 52.40 8.06
C LEU A 3 -3.90 51.12 8.79
N ALA A 4 -4.77 50.32 8.16
CA ALA A 4 -5.21 49.03 8.67
C ALA A 4 -4.05 48.01 8.66
N ASP A 5 -3.85 47.34 9.79
CA ASP A 5 -2.95 46.20 9.95
C ASP A 5 -3.42 45.04 9.05
N PRO A 6 -2.55 44.37 8.25
CA PRO A 6 -2.94 43.21 7.48
C PRO A 6 -3.41 42.09 8.41
N THR A 7 -4.74 41.94 8.50
CA THR A 7 -5.39 40.81 9.17
C THR A 7 -4.74 39.52 8.70
N ARG A 8 -4.06 38.83 9.61
CA ARG A 8 -3.57 37.48 9.39
C ARG A 8 -4.78 36.64 8.97
N ARG A 9 -4.79 36.13 7.73
CA ARG A 9 -5.80 35.15 7.31
C ARG A 9 -5.58 33.89 8.14
N ASP A 10 -6.27 33.80 9.26
CA ASP A 10 -6.39 32.54 9.96
C ASP A 10 -7.11 31.56 9.01
N PRO A 11 -6.54 30.36 8.75
CA PRO A 11 -7.20 29.37 7.93
C PRO A 11 -8.56 29.04 8.52
N VAL A 12 -9.61 29.26 7.72
CA VAL A 12 -11.02 28.99 8.00
C VAL A 12 -11.17 27.69 8.78
N SER A 13 -11.60 27.84 10.04
CA SER A 13 -12.07 26.84 11.01
C SER A 13 -11.46 25.43 10.88
N ALA A 14 -10.38 25.17 11.60
CA ALA A 14 -9.94 23.83 11.91
C ALA A 14 -11.05 23.10 12.70
N CYS A 15 -11.82 22.24 12.03
CA CYS A 15 -12.81 21.30 12.57
C CYS A 15 -12.53 20.97 14.04
N SER A 16 -13.51 21.15 14.94
CA SER A 16 -13.34 20.92 16.38
C SER A 16 -12.84 19.50 16.66
N ASP A 17 -12.20 19.27 17.81
CA ASP A 17 -11.73 17.92 18.17
C ASP A 17 -12.90 16.90 18.19
N ALA A 18 -14.10 17.33 18.61
CA ALA A 18 -15.31 16.53 18.57
C ALA A 18 -15.75 16.20 17.15
N ALA A 19 -15.81 17.19 16.26
CA ALA A 19 -16.18 16.95 14.87
C ALA A 19 -15.12 16.09 14.16
N LEU A 20 -13.83 16.29 14.45
CA LEU A 20 -12.76 15.45 13.90
C LEU A 20 -12.84 14.00 14.42
N LEU A 21 -13.23 13.81 15.68
CA LEU A 21 -13.45 12.47 16.25
C LEU A 21 -14.57 11.73 15.55
N GLU A 22 -15.67 12.38 15.20
CA GLU A 22 -16.76 11.77 14.43
C GLU A 22 -16.30 11.32 13.05
N HIS A 23 -15.52 12.15 12.35
CA HIS A 23 -14.91 11.75 11.08
C HIS A 23 -13.94 10.57 11.25
N ILE A 24 -13.16 10.53 12.34
CA ILE A 24 -12.30 9.40 12.66
C ILE A 24 -13.14 8.13 12.85
N ARG A 25 -14.20 8.18 13.66
CA ARG A 25 -15.12 7.05 13.92
C ARG A 25 -15.74 6.54 12.62
N ALA A 26 -16.23 7.43 11.77
CA ALA A 26 -16.78 7.08 10.46
C ALA A 26 -15.74 6.35 9.57
N GLN A 27 -14.48 6.80 9.57
CA GLN A 27 -13.41 6.14 8.82
C GLN A 27 -13.00 4.78 9.39
N VAL A 28 -13.07 4.60 10.71
CA VAL A 28 -12.84 3.30 11.36
C VAL A 28 -13.97 2.33 11.02
N LEU A 29 -15.24 2.76 11.14
CA LEU A 29 -16.42 1.94 10.84
C LEU A 29 -16.52 1.58 9.35
N GLY A 30 -16.20 2.51 8.45
CA GLY A 30 -16.14 2.24 7.01
C GLY A 30 -14.94 1.39 6.57
N SER A 31 -14.01 1.09 7.48
CA SER A 31 -12.83 0.30 7.16
C SER A 31 -13.14 -1.19 7.12
N ARG A 32 -12.92 -1.82 5.96
CA ARG A 32 -12.89 -3.30 5.86
C ARG A 32 -11.62 -3.93 6.44
N LEU A 33 -10.63 -3.10 6.83
CA LEU A 33 -9.36 -3.56 7.39
C LEU A 33 -9.40 -3.45 8.92
N HIS A 34 -9.02 -4.54 9.58
CA HIS A 34 -8.82 -4.59 11.03
C HIS A 34 -7.44 -4.02 11.39
N GLY A 35 -7.31 -3.34 12.54
CA GLY A 35 -6.03 -2.80 13.01
C GLY A 35 -5.57 -1.52 12.26
N GLU A 36 -6.51 -0.64 11.91
CA GLU A 36 -6.19 0.67 11.34
C GLU A 36 -5.41 1.55 12.32
N GLY A 37 -4.09 1.66 12.13
CA GLY A 37 -3.29 2.65 12.85
C GLY A 37 -3.58 4.08 12.38
N TYR A 38 -3.32 5.07 13.24
CA TYR A 38 -3.60 6.49 12.99
C TYR A 38 -3.07 7.03 11.65
N ARG A 39 -1.96 6.47 11.13
CA ARG A 39 -1.38 6.87 9.83
C ARG A 39 -2.31 6.58 8.65
N LYS A 40 -3.04 5.47 8.70
CA LYS A 40 -4.02 5.13 7.65
C LYS A 40 -5.26 6.00 7.73
N ILE A 41 -5.82 6.16 8.92
CA ILE A 41 -6.97 7.03 9.15
C ILE A 41 -6.63 8.45 8.71
N TRP A 42 -5.44 8.96 9.06
CA TRP A 42 -4.97 10.26 8.58
C TRP A 42 -4.89 10.35 7.04
N ALA A 43 -4.41 9.30 6.37
CA ALA A 43 -4.40 9.28 4.90
C ALA A 43 -5.82 9.30 4.32
N ARG A 44 -6.76 8.57 4.91
CA ARG A 44 -8.17 8.54 4.46
C ARG A 44 -8.89 9.85 4.71
N LEU A 45 -8.69 10.48 5.86
CA LEU A 45 -9.22 11.82 6.14
C LEU A 45 -8.77 12.81 5.07
N ARG A 46 -7.49 12.77 4.66
CA ARG A 46 -7.00 13.63 3.57
C ARG A 46 -7.65 13.32 2.22
N HIS A 47 -7.95 12.05 1.94
CA HIS A 47 -8.65 11.65 0.72
C HIS A 47 -10.12 12.12 0.74
N ALA A 48 -10.76 12.11 1.91
CA ALA A 48 -12.09 12.68 2.13
C ALA A 48 -12.12 14.22 2.25
N GLY A 49 -11.02 14.90 1.92
CA GLY A 49 -10.93 16.37 1.95
C GLY A 49 -10.66 16.98 3.34
N ILE A 50 -10.59 16.19 4.40
CA ILE A 50 -10.39 16.66 5.78
C ILE A 50 -8.90 16.83 6.06
N ARG A 51 -8.46 18.09 6.16
CA ARG A 51 -7.05 18.44 6.39
C ARG A 51 -6.78 18.67 7.88
N THR A 52 -5.89 17.87 8.44
CA THR A 52 -5.45 17.97 9.84
C THR A 52 -4.05 17.38 10.01
N SER A 53 -3.40 17.62 11.15
CA SER A 53 -2.09 17.05 11.44
C SER A 53 -2.20 15.58 11.88
N ALA A 54 -1.24 14.75 11.46
CA ALA A 54 -1.18 13.34 11.88
C ALA A 54 -1.07 13.20 13.41
N ARG A 55 -0.42 14.16 14.08
CA ARG A 55 -0.28 14.21 15.54
C ARG A 55 -1.63 14.44 16.23
N ARG A 56 -2.50 15.29 15.68
CA ARG A 56 -3.85 15.53 16.21
C ARG A 56 -4.73 14.28 16.09
N VAL A 57 -4.68 13.60 14.95
CA VAL A 57 -5.37 12.31 14.74
C VAL A 57 -4.87 11.26 15.74
N ARG A 58 -3.55 11.12 15.90
CA ARG A 58 -2.95 10.19 16.87
C ARG A 58 -3.41 10.48 18.30
N ARG A 59 -3.43 11.76 18.70
CA ARG A 59 -3.87 12.19 20.04
C ARG A 59 -5.32 11.79 20.29
N LEU A 60 -6.24 12.15 19.39
CA LEU A 60 -7.65 11.84 19.53
C LEU A 60 -7.91 10.33 19.52
N MET A 61 -7.30 9.59 18.60
CA MET A 61 -7.43 8.13 18.60
C MET A 61 -6.89 7.50 19.89
N GLY A 62 -5.82 8.05 20.47
CA GLY A 62 -5.27 7.59 21.75
C GLY A 62 -6.20 7.89 22.92
N GLN A 63 -6.73 9.11 23.01
CA GLN A 63 -7.65 9.54 24.09
C GLN A 63 -8.97 8.77 24.08
N HIS A 64 -9.42 8.32 22.91
CA HIS A 64 -10.70 7.61 22.75
C HIS A 64 -10.57 6.10 22.51
N GLY A 65 -9.40 5.51 22.77
CA GLY A 65 -9.21 4.05 22.64
C GLY A 65 -9.36 3.49 21.22
N LEU A 66 -9.21 4.34 20.19
CA LEU A 66 -9.37 3.97 18.78
C LEU A 66 -8.05 3.52 18.12
N LEU A 67 -6.95 3.49 18.86
CA LEU A 67 -5.68 3.00 18.33
C LEU A 67 -5.72 1.48 18.14
N ALA A 68 -5.24 1.02 16.98
CA ALA A 68 -5.02 -0.39 16.74
C ALA A 68 -4.16 -1.00 17.88
N PRO A 69 -4.55 -2.16 18.43
CA PRO A 69 -3.79 -2.83 19.47
C PRO A 69 -2.33 -3.05 19.04
N HIS A 70 -1.38 -2.57 19.85
CA HIS A 70 0.04 -2.57 19.49
C HIS A 70 0.73 -3.93 19.77
N ARG A 71 0.17 -4.75 20.66
CA ARG A 71 0.68 -6.08 21.02
C ARG A 71 -0.48 -7.04 21.26
N VAL A 72 -1.18 -7.38 20.18
CA VAL A 72 -1.97 -8.61 20.21
C VAL A 72 -0.95 -9.74 20.12
N GLY A 73 -1.05 -10.76 20.99
CA GLY A 73 -0.25 -11.97 20.84
C GLY A 73 -0.33 -12.53 19.42
N ARG A 74 0.58 -13.42 19.04
CA ARG A 74 0.57 -14.04 17.71
C ARG A 74 -0.85 -14.58 17.47
N PRO A 75 -1.61 -14.04 16.49
CA PRO A 75 -2.92 -14.58 16.20
C PRO A 75 -2.73 -16.06 15.87
N GLU A 76 -3.63 -16.91 16.36
CA GLU A 76 -3.62 -18.33 16.00
C GLU A 76 -3.45 -18.44 14.49
N GLN A 77 -2.59 -19.38 14.08
CA GLN A 77 -2.28 -19.58 12.67
C GLN A 77 -3.54 -20.06 11.96
N ARG A 78 -4.36 -19.12 11.49
CA ARG A 78 -5.47 -19.44 10.60
C ARG A 78 -4.88 -20.05 9.35
N ALA A 79 -5.20 -21.33 9.11
CA ALA A 79 -5.04 -21.95 7.81
C ALA A 79 -5.64 -20.99 6.78
N ARG A 80 -4.87 -20.67 5.74
CA ARG A 80 -5.35 -19.84 4.64
C ARG A 80 -5.83 -20.82 3.57
N ASP A 81 -7.13 -20.79 3.28
CA ASP A 81 -7.75 -21.56 2.18
C ASP A 81 -7.40 -21.00 0.78
N GLY A 82 -6.25 -20.34 0.64
CA GLY A 82 -5.86 -19.66 -0.59
C GLY A 82 -4.62 -20.27 -1.19
N THR A 83 -4.74 -20.82 -2.40
CA THR A 83 -3.61 -21.15 -3.27
C THR A 83 -2.96 -19.85 -3.75
N ILE A 84 -1.70 -19.63 -3.36
CA ILE A 84 -0.88 -18.50 -3.84
C ILE A 84 -0.20 -18.89 -5.16
N THR A 85 0.09 -20.18 -5.32
CA THR A 85 0.69 -20.80 -6.50
C THR A 85 -0.28 -20.81 -7.68
N THR A 86 0.24 -20.64 -8.90
CA THR A 86 -0.49 -20.82 -10.16
C THR A 86 -0.04 -22.09 -10.86
N THR A 87 -0.84 -22.60 -11.80
CA THR A 87 -0.46 -23.76 -12.64
C THR A 87 0.13 -23.35 -13.99
N VAL A 88 0.24 -22.04 -14.24
CA VAL A 88 0.72 -21.46 -15.49
C VAL A 88 1.78 -20.42 -15.14
N VAL A 89 2.95 -20.53 -15.79
CA VAL A 89 4.04 -19.55 -15.73
C VAL A 89 3.59 -18.22 -16.34
N ASP A 90 4.13 -17.12 -15.83
CA ASP A 90 3.82 -15.75 -16.27
C ASP A 90 2.37 -15.29 -16.07
N ALA A 91 1.59 -16.07 -15.31
CA ALA A 91 0.20 -15.73 -15.00
C ALA A 91 0.07 -14.76 -13.82
N ILE A 92 0.84 -15.00 -12.75
CA ILE A 92 0.84 -14.18 -11.54
C ILE A 92 2.26 -14.12 -10.97
N TRP A 93 2.73 -12.91 -10.69
CA TRP A 93 3.98 -12.69 -10.00
C TRP A 93 3.76 -12.12 -8.59
N GLY A 94 4.55 -12.62 -7.65
CA GLY A 94 4.67 -12.06 -6.30
C GLY A 94 5.84 -11.10 -6.25
N ILE A 95 5.63 -9.92 -5.69
CA ILE A 95 6.70 -8.94 -5.48
C ILE A 95 6.89 -8.72 -3.99
N ASP A 96 8.14 -8.86 -3.56
CA ASP A 96 8.56 -8.54 -2.20
C ASP A 96 9.85 -7.73 -2.18
N MET A 97 10.15 -7.18 -1.00
CA MET A 97 11.37 -6.43 -0.74
C MET A 97 12.03 -6.93 0.53
N THR A 98 13.31 -7.22 0.43
CA THR A 98 14.18 -7.48 1.56
C THR A 98 15.24 -6.40 1.69
N GLU A 99 15.72 -6.17 2.90
CA GLU A 99 16.81 -5.23 3.16
C GLU A 99 18.06 -5.99 3.57
N THR A 100 19.19 -5.62 3.00
CA THR A 100 20.51 -6.17 3.33
C THR A 100 21.53 -5.04 3.54
N VAL A 101 22.68 -5.35 4.11
CA VAL A 101 23.77 -4.39 4.34
C VAL A 101 24.98 -4.80 3.52
N THR A 102 25.44 -3.91 2.67
CA THR A 102 26.70 -4.07 1.93
C THR A 102 27.87 -3.52 2.74
N VAL A 103 29.05 -4.09 2.54
CA VAL A 103 30.27 -3.71 3.29
C VAL A 103 30.67 -2.25 3.02
N ARG A 104 30.46 -1.74 1.80
CA ARG A 104 30.95 -0.41 1.37
C ARG A 104 29.86 0.67 1.36
N GLU A 105 28.65 0.33 0.98
CA GLU A 105 27.61 1.32 0.61
C GLU A 105 26.47 1.35 1.64
N GLY A 106 26.53 0.47 2.65
CA GLY A 106 25.54 0.36 3.71
C GLY A 106 24.27 -0.33 3.22
N ARG A 107 23.12 0.14 3.70
CA ARG A 107 21.81 -0.53 3.51
C ARG A 107 21.37 -0.49 2.04
N ALA A 108 21.17 -1.67 1.47
CA ALA A 108 20.56 -1.89 0.17
C ALA A 108 19.17 -2.53 0.35
N ARG A 109 18.20 -2.07 -0.44
CA ARG A 109 16.85 -2.63 -0.51
C ARG A 109 16.73 -3.37 -1.82
N VAL A 110 16.51 -4.67 -1.72
CA VAL A 110 16.43 -5.58 -2.85
C VAL A 110 14.97 -5.94 -3.05
N PHE A 111 14.44 -5.57 -4.20
CA PHE A 111 13.11 -5.90 -4.68
C PHE A 111 13.21 -7.10 -5.62
N VAL A 112 12.33 -8.07 -5.47
CA VAL A 112 12.33 -9.29 -6.29
C VAL A 112 10.92 -9.56 -6.77
N ALA A 113 10.79 -9.91 -8.05
CA ALA A 113 9.59 -10.48 -8.65
C ALA A 113 9.79 -11.99 -8.82
N VAL A 114 8.86 -12.79 -8.31
CA VAL A 114 8.89 -14.25 -8.35
C VAL A 114 7.65 -14.77 -9.07
N ASP A 115 7.85 -15.69 -10.01
CA ASP A 115 6.75 -16.39 -10.66
C ASP A 115 6.07 -17.36 -9.69
N HIS A 116 4.74 -17.28 -9.56
CA HIS A 116 4.00 -18.11 -8.62
C HIS A 116 3.75 -19.54 -9.12
N CYS A 117 4.07 -19.89 -10.37
CA CYS A 117 4.03 -21.26 -10.86
C CYS A 117 5.39 -21.95 -10.65
N SER A 118 6.47 -21.38 -11.21
CA SER A 118 7.81 -21.99 -11.19
C SER A 118 8.60 -21.68 -9.92
N GLY A 119 8.27 -20.59 -9.22
CA GLY A 119 9.08 -20.07 -8.12
C GLY A 119 10.36 -19.35 -8.58
N GLU A 120 10.54 -19.14 -9.88
CA GLU A 120 11.73 -18.48 -10.42
C GLU A 120 11.73 -16.97 -10.14
N CYS A 121 12.93 -16.43 -9.91
CA CYS A 121 13.16 -15.00 -9.86
C CYS A 121 13.13 -14.43 -11.28
N VAL A 122 12.03 -13.79 -11.65
CA VAL A 122 11.80 -13.24 -12.99
C VAL A 122 12.27 -11.79 -13.13
N GLY A 123 12.59 -11.12 -12.02
CA GLY A 123 13.13 -9.76 -12.03
C GLY A 123 13.67 -9.35 -10.67
N ASN A 124 14.70 -8.49 -10.65
CA ASN A 124 15.30 -7.99 -9.43
C ASN A 124 15.74 -6.52 -9.55
N HIS A 125 15.74 -5.80 -8.42
CA HIS A 125 16.23 -4.43 -8.39
C HIS A 125 16.79 -4.09 -7.02
N ALA A 126 18.02 -3.59 -6.97
CA ALA A 126 18.65 -3.13 -5.74
C ALA A 126 18.75 -1.61 -5.74
N ALA A 127 18.25 -0.98 -4.68
CA ALA A 127 18.30 0.47 -4.53
C ALA A 127 18.66 0.88 -3.10
N ARG A 128 19.32 2.03 -2.97
CA ARG A 128 19.53 2.66 -1.66
C ARG A 128 18.20 3.13 -1.05
N SER A 129 17.23 3.51 -1.88
CA SER A 129 15.93 4.02 -1.45
C SER A 129 14.85 2.92 -1.47
N GLY A 130 13.83 3.05 -0.62
CA GLY A 130 12.74 2.07 -0.49
C GLY A 130 11.41 2.61 -0.99
N ASN A 131 11.41 3.25 -2.16
CA ASN A 131 10.25 3.99 -2.66
C ASN A 131 9.42 3.16 -3.66
N ARG A 132 8.24 3.68 -4.04
CA ARG A 132 7.30 2.99 -4.93
C ARG A 132 7.80 2.79 -6.36
N PHE A 133 8.72 3.63 -6.82
CA PHE A 133 9.31 3.55 -8.16
C PHE A 133 10.34 2.41 -8.20
N GLU A 134 11.21 2.32 -7.19
CA GLU A 134 12.15 1.19 -7.06
C GLU A 134 11.40 -0.15 -7.01
N ALA A 135 10.26 -0.17 -6.31
CA ALA A 135 9.42 -1.37 -6.20
C ALA A 135 8.75 -1.78 -7.53
N LEU A 136 8.68 -0.89 -8.51
CA LEU A 136 8.12 -1.18 -9.83
C LEU A 136 9.18 -1.67 -10.83
N GLU A 137 10.47 -1.48 -10.56
CA GLU A 137 11.53 -1.84 -11.50
C GLU A 137 11.57 -3.34 -11.85
N PRO A 138 11.41 -4.28 -10.89
CA PRO A 138 11.30 -5.71 -11.25
C PRO A 138 10.13 -5.99 -12.20
N VAL A 139 9.02 -5.26 -12.08
CA VAL A 139 7.86 -5.43 -13.00
C VAL A 139 8.19 -4.94 -14.39
N ARG A 140 8.91 -3.82 -14.52
CA ARG A 140 9.31 -3.29 -15.82
C ARG A 140 10.21 -4.27 -16.55
N GLN A 141 11.18 -4.86 -15.84
CA GLN A 141 12.06 -5.88 -16.40
C GLN A 141 11.27 -7.07 -16.95
N VAL A 142 10.36 -7.63 -16.14
CA VAL A 142 9.59 -8.81 -16.55
C VAL A 142 8.60 -8.47 -17.67
N SER A 143 8.01 -7.28 -17.67
CA SER A 143 7.11 -6.84 -18.75
C SER A 143 7.84 -6.73 -20.10
N VAL A 144 9.09 -6.25 -20.10
CA VAL A 144 9.93 -6.18 -21.30
C VAL A 144 10.38 -7.56 -21.74
N ALA A 145 10.80 -8.43 -20.81
CA ALA A 145 11.21 -9.79 -21.11
C ALA A 145 10.05 -10.64 -21.65
N ALA A 146 8.86 -10.53 -21.04
CA ALA A 146 7.65 -11.19 -21.50
C ALA A 146 7.27 -10.74 -22.91
N ALA A 147 7.34 -9.43 -23.20
CA ALA A 147 7.10 -8.92 -24.55
C ALA A 147 8.10 -9.48 -25.59
N ALA A 148 9.37 -9.65 -25.22
CA ALA A 148 10.39 -10.24 -26.10
C ALA A 148 10.21 -11.75 -26.30
N HIS A 149 9.76 -12.48 -25.28
CA HIS A 149 9.44 -13.92 -25.38
C HIS A 149 8.17 -14.17 -26.22
N CYS A 150 7.29 -13.18 -26.29
CA CYS A 150 5.96 -13.26 -26.87
C CYS A 150 5.88 -13.08 -28.41
N ASP A 151 7.01 -12.86 -29.10
CA ASP A 151 7.05 -12.66 -30.56
C ASP A 151 6.66 -13.90 -31.40
N ALA A 152 6.42 -15.05 -30.74
CA ALA A 152 5.89 -16.25 -31.40
C ALA A 152 4.38 -16.53 -31.17
N ALA A 153 3.67 -15.83 -30.28
CA ALA A 153 2.27 -16.22 -29.97
C ALA A 153 1.28 -15.11 -29.50
N TYR A 154 1.71 -13.90 -29.18
CA TYR A 154 0.92 -13.04 -28.26
C TYR A 154 0.03 -11.96 -28.90
N ARG A 155 -0.27 -12.02 -30.21
CA ARG A 155 -0.94 -10.88 -30.88
C ARG A 155 -2.44 -10.69 -30.55
N ARG A 156 -2.99 -11.17 -29.43
CA ARG A 156 -4.44 -11.06 -29.18
C ARG A 156 -4.99 -10.64 -27.82
N ASP A 157 -4.21 -10.40 -26.76
CA ASP A 157 -4.88 -10.08 -25.48
C ASP A 157 -4.23 -9.03 -24.58
N ALA A 158 -3.80 -7.91 -25.18
CA ALA A 158 -3.39 -6.71 -24.43
C ALA A 158 -4.54 -6.05 -23.62
N ARG A 159 -5.78 -6.58 -23.66
CA ARG A 159 -6.94 -6.08 -22.89
C ARG A 159 -7.23 -6.87 -21.61
N ALA A 160 -6.70 -8.08 -21.46
CA ALA A 160 -6.84 -8.85 -20.22
C ALA A 160 -5.84 -8.32 -19.18
N GLY A 161 -6.31 -7.55 -18.20
CA GLY A 161 -5.47 -6.91 -17.19
C GLY A 161 -4.60 -7.89 -16.39
N TRP A 162 -3.31 -7.56 -16.23
CA TRP A 162 -2.33 -8.29 -15.44
C TRP A 162 -2.67 -8.31 -13.94
N ALA A 163 -2.75 -9.49 -13.34
CA ALA A 163 -2.99 -9.65 -11.90
C ALA A 163 -1.66 -9.58 -11.11
N ARG A 164 -1.41 -8.47 -10.41
CA ARG A 164 -0.21 -8.28 -9.57
C ARG A 164 -0.52 -8.46 -8.09
N ARG A 165 0.36 -9.14 -7.35
CA ARG A 165 0.25 -9.29 -5.89
C ARG A 165 1.46 -8.65 -5.19
N CYS A 166 1.26 -7.51 -4.56
CA CYS A 166 2.25 -6.86 -3.69
C CYS A 166 1.95 -7.15 -2.22
N HIS A 167 2.92 -7.66 -1.46
CA HIS A 167 2.71 -8.05 -0.06
C HIS A 167 2.87 -6.92 0.98
N ARG A 168 3.04 -5.65 0.55
CA ARG A 168 3.24 -4.53 1.46
C ARG A 168 1.94 -3.78 1.78
N GLY A 169 1.26 -4.22 2.83
CA GLY A 169 0.11 -3.59 3.48
C GLY A 169 -0.49 -4.55 4.52
N PRO A 170 -1.06 -4.07 5.64
CA PRO A 170 -1.70 -4.97 6.61
C PRO A 170 -2.84 -5.74 5.95
N PRO A 171 -3.16 -6.93 6.45
CA PRO A 171 -3.77 -7.98 5.67
C PRO A 171 -5.20 -7.62 5.21
N ARG A 172 -5.42 -7.87 3.91
CA ARG A 172 -6.69 -8.17 3.21
C ARG A 172 -7.57 -7.00 2.77
N LEU A 173 -7.44 -6.64 1.48
CA LEU A 173 -8.60 -6.56 0.59
C LEU A 173 -8.21 -7.10 -0.79
N ARG A 174 -8.77 -8.27 -1.13
CA ARG A 174 -8.93 -8.72 -2.52
C ARG A 174 -9.97 -7.80 -3.15
N THR A 175 -9.58 -6.95 -4.09
CA THR A 175 -10.52 -6.37 -5.04
C THR A 175 -10.61 -7.36 -6.20
N LEU A 176 -11.66 -8.18 -6.21
CA LEU A 176 -12.14 -8.82 -7.42
C LEU A 176 -12.91 -7.75 -8.19
N LEU A 177 -12.27 -7.11 -9.16
CA LEU A 177 -12.98 -6.51 -10.28
C LEU A 177 -13.20 -7.64 -11.28
N ARG A 178 -14.38 -8.26 -11.24
CA ARG A 178 -14.90 -9.02 -12.37
C ARG A 178 -15.51 -8.01 -13.34
N PRO A 179 -15.17 -8.02 -14.64
CA PRO A 179 -16.05 -7.44 -15.63
C PRO A 179 -17.31 -8.31 -15.70
N ILE A 180 -18.47 -7.67 -15.52
CA ILE A 180 -19.73 -8.12 -16.08
C ILE A 180 -19.60 -7.84 -17.58
N VAL A 181 -19.32 -8.87 -18.38
CA VAL A 181 -20.15 -9.47 -19.45
C VAL A 181 -19.40 -10.72 -19.91
#